data_AF-A0A328PBX6-F1
#
_entry.id   AF-A0A328PBX6-F1
#
_cell.length_a   1.000
_cell.length_b   1.000
_cell.length_c   1.000
_cell.angle_alpha   90.00
_cell.angle_beta   90.00
_cell.angle_gamma   90.00
#
_symmetry.space_group_name_H-M   'P 1'
#
loop_
_entity.id
_entity.type
_entity.pdbx_description
1 polymer ?
#
loop_
_entity_poly.entity_id
_entity_poly.type
_entity_poly.pdbx_seq_one_letter_code
_entity_poly.pdbx_strand_id
1 'polypeptide(L)'
;MKCDKCGYENDLDAKYCVKCGNRFQEGADKNIIILVVALILVGIIGVAAGIISKSQIREDVPVNIEEGFPLSEVPSLAAEIERSGYNFDSVTYKGVTLDKWQCLYIFSRAIVMIHNGETGNIPIREFTPPNNPYGYVESGMLTKAEYLDMAQRTYNWMDNYASAPNFIGITTPGVPDLSPETALRIYTKILTYYNTTGELPETINF
;
A
#
# COMPACT_ATOMS: atom_id res chain seq x y z
N MET A 1 -5.16 -12.09 28.80
CA MET A 1 -3.72 -11.75 28.58
C MET A 1 -3.52 -10.25 28.42
N LYS A 2 -2.31 -9.72 28.69
CA LYS A 2 -2.03 -8.27 28.56
C LYS A 2 -1.56 -7.93 27.14
N CYS A 3 -2.15 -6.91 26.54
CA CYS A 3 -1.78 -6.41 25.22
C CYS A 3 -0.38 -5.79 25.24
N ASP A 4 0.50 -6.24 24.35
CA ASP A 4 1.87 -5.75 24.18
C ASP A 4 1.92 -4.32 23.59
N LYS A 5 0.93 -3.92 22.80
CA LYS A 5 0.82 -2.57 22.25
C LYS A 5 0.28 -1.52 23.21
N CYS A 6 -0.77 -1.82 23.96
CA CYS A 6 -1.48 -0.80 24.76
C CYS A 6 -1.57 -1.10 26.26
N GLY A 7 -1.06 -2.25 26.71
CA GLY A 7 -1.04 -2.65 28.11
C GLY A 7 -2.42 -3.01 28.70
N TYR A 8 -3.49 -3.04 27.90
CA TYR A 8 -4.82 -3.42 28.39
C TYR A 8 -4.92 -4.92 28.69
N GLU A 9 -5.57 -5.29 29.78
CA GLU A 9 -5.86 -6.68 30.12
C GLU A 9 -7.11 -7.17 29.38
N ASN A 10 -6.97 -8.31 28.71
CA ASN A 10 -8.03 -8.96 27.95
C ASN A 10 -8.25 -10.37 28.50
N ASP A 11 -9.30 -11.06 28.04
CA ASP A 11 -9.48 -12.49 28.31
C ASP A 11 -8.30 -13.33 27.76
N LEU A 12 -8.16 -14.56 28.24
CA LEU A 12 -7.03 -15.44 27.86
C LEU A 12 -7.21 -16.09 26.49
N ASP A 13 -8.45 -16.19 26.00
CA ASP A 13 -8.83 -16.73 24.69
C ASP A 13 -9.12 -15.62 23.65
N ALA A 14 -8.93 -14.36 24.03
CA ALA A 14 -9.12 -13.23 23.12
C ALA A 14 -8.16 -13.33 21.92
N LYS A 15 -8.71 -13.25 20.70
CA LYS A 15 -7.92 -13.20 19.44
C LYS A 15 -7.41 -11.80 19.12
N TYR A 16 -8.08 -10.77 19.65
CA TYR A 16 -7.77 -9.36 19.44
C TYR A 16 -7.92 -8.59 20.75
N CYS A 17 -7.13 -7.52 20.92
CA CYS A 17 -7.26 -6.60 22.03
C CYS A 17 -8.54 -5.76 21.88
N VAL A 18 -9.45 -5.82 22.85
CA VAL A 18 -10.74 -5.12 22.81
C VAL A 18 -10.60 -3.59 22.84
N LYS A 19 -9.46 -3.08 23.32
CA LYS A 19 -9.20 -1.64 23.43
C LYS A 19 -8.60 -1.03 22.17
N CYS A 20 -7.70 -1.73 21.48
CA CYS A 20 -6.93 -1.15 20.37
C CYS A 20 -6.90 -1.98 19.09
N GLY A 21 -7.62 -3.11 19.04
CA GLY A 21 -7.69 -3.98 17.87
C GLY A 21 -6.43 -4.79 17.56
N ASN A 22 -5.36 -4.64 18.34
CA ASN A 22 -4.13 -5.41 18.13
C ASN A 22 -4.40 -6.92 18.26
N ARG A 23 -4.07 -7.70 17.21
CA ARG A 23 -4.24 -9.15 17.21
C ARG A 23 -3.22 -9.80 18.14
N PHE A 24 -3.67 -10.75 18.96
CA PHE A 24 -2.76 -11.59 19.71
C PHE A 24 -2.20 -12.67 18.77
N GLN A 25 -0.87 -12.81 18.71
CA GLN A 25 -0.26 -13.86 17.90
C GLN A 25 -0.52 -15.21 18.60
N GLU A 26 -1.23 -16.10 17.91
CA GLU A 26 -1.44 -17.49 18.37
C GLU A 26 -0.07 -18.19 18.37
N GLY A 27 0.27 -18.80 19.51
CA GLY A 27 1.53 -19.51 19.67
C GLY A 27 1.62 -20.68 18.70
N ALA A 28 2.65 -20.68 17.85
CA ALA A 28 3.03 -21.85 17.09
C ALA A 28 3.43 -22.96 18.07
N ASP A 29 2.72 -24.09 18.00
CA ASP A 29 3.03 -25.27 18.79
C ASP A 29 4.47 -25.72 18.55
N LYS A 30 5.18 -25.88 19.68
CA LYS A 30 6.54 -26.42 19.77
C LYS A 30 6.51 -27.87 19.29
N ASN A 31 7.28 -28.21 18.24
CA ASN A 31 7.98 -29.48 18.08
C ASN A 31 8.83 -29.52 16.78
N ILE A 32 9.98 -28.85 16.76
CA ILE A 32 11.15 -29.32 15.98
C ILE A 32 12.39 -29.13 16.87
N ILE A 33 12.63 -30.11 17.72
CA ILE A 33 13.96 -30.45 18.20
C ILE A 33 14.67 -31.09 17.01
N ILE A 34 15.73 -30.47 16.47
CA ILE A 34 16.92 -31.12 15.87
C ILE A 34 17.98 -30.03 15.60
N LEU A 35 18.96 -29.99 16.51
CA LEU A 35 20.41 -29.81 16.26
C LEU A 35 20.91 -28.67 15.36
N VAL A 36 21.15 -27.48 15.92
CA VAL A 36 22.40 -26.73 15.65
C VAL A 36 22.86 -26.01 16.92
N VAL A 37 23.52 -26.76 17.80
CA VAL A 37 24.40 -26.22 18.86
C VAL A 37 25.83 -26.36 18.35
N ALA A 38 26.66 -25.36 18.67
CA ALA A 38 28.05 -25.11 18.21
C ALA A 38 28.06 -24.26 16.94
N LEU A 39 28.41 -22.96 16.98
CA LEU A 39 29.66 -22.44 17.52
C LEU A 39 29.46 -21.02 18.08
N ILE A 40 29.53 -20.89 19.41
CA ILE A 40 30.00 -19.65 20.05
C ILE A 40 31.54 -19.73 20.08
N LEU A 41 32.19 -18.56 20.07
CA LEU A 41 33.64 -18.23 20.14
C LEU A 41 34.06 -17.62 18.79
N VAL A 42 34.41 -16.33 18.62
CA VAL A 42 35.12 -15.37 19.49
C VAL A 42 34.80 -13.94 18.98
N GLY A 43 34.72 -12.95 19.88
CA GLY A 43 34.67 -11.53 19.48
C GLY A 43 34.36 -10.58 20.62
N ILE A 44 35.27 -10.47 21.58
CA ILE A 44 35.19 -9.59 22.75
C ILE A 44 35.53 -8.14 22.36
N ILE A 45 34.71 -7.20 22.86
CA ILE A 45 34.94 -5.76 23.12
C ILE A 45 35.10 -4.80 21.92
N GLY A 46 34.14 -3.87 21.84
CA GLY A 46 34.27 -2.57 21.19
C GLY A 46 33.17 -1.63 21.68
N VAL A 47 33.41 -0.93 22.80
CA VAL A 47 32.57 0.21 23.19
C VAL A 47 32.97 1.39 22.32
N ALA A 48 32.13 1.74 21.36
CA ALA A 48 32.04 3.08 20.81
C ALA A 48 30.56 3.33 20.50
N ALA A 49 30.03 4.45 21.02
CA ALA A 49 28.66 4.88 20.83
C ALA A 49 28.38 5.11 19.34
N GLY A 50 27.84 4.07 18.68
CA GLY A 50 27.31 4.14 17.33
C GLY A 50 25.79 4.16 17.40
N ILE A 51 25.19 5.18 16.78
CA ILE A 51 23.77 5.23 16.49
C ILE A 51 23.41 3.95 15.73
N ILE A 52 22.71 3.02 16.36
CA ILE A 52 22.19 1.83 15.69
C ILE A 52 21.02 2.29 14.83
N SER A 53 21.28 2.59 13.56
CA SER A 53 20.26 2.50 12.53
C SER A 53 19.66 1.08 12.62
N LYS A 54 18.39 0.97 13.02
CA LYS A 54 17.62 -0.25 12.81
C LYS A 54 17.54 -0.47 11.30
N SER A 55 18.48 -1.21 10.72
CA SER A 55 18.22 -1.88 9.45
C SER A 55 17.19 -2.95 9.76
N GLN A 56 15.90 -2.61 9.59
CA GLN A 56 14.87 -3.63 9.49
C GLN A 56 15.25 -4.50 8.30
N ILE A 57 15.65 -5.73 8.56
CA ILE A 57 15.61 -6.78 7.54
C ILE A 57 14.12 -6.91 7.20
N ARG A 58 13.69 -6.22 6.14
CA ARG A 58 12.40 -6.50 5.50
C ARG A 58 12.54 -7.90 4.92
N GLU A 59 11.87 -8.88 5.52
CA GLU A 59 11.65 -10.14 4.81
C GLU A 59 10.97 -9.79 3.48
N ASP A 60 11.58 -10.22 2.38
CA ASP A 60 11.08 -9.91 1.06
C ASP A 60 9.79 -10.71 0.85
N VAL A 61 8.63 -10.07 1.04
CA VAL A 61 7.34 -10.71 0.74
C VAL A 61 7.28 -10.90 -0.78
N PRO A 62 7.27 -12.15 -1.27
CA PRO A 62 7.20 -12.41 -2.70
C PRO A 62 5.83 -11.95 -3.23
N VAL A 63 5.84 -11.22 -4.35
CA VAL A 63 4.59 -10.86 -5.04
C VAL A 63 4.23 -12.01 -5.98
N ASN A 64 3.16 -12.74 -5.67
CA ASN A 64 2.64 -13.83 -6.50
C ASN A 64 1.42 -13.35 -7.29
N ILE A 65 1.44 -13.51 -8.62
CA ILE A 65 0.35 -13.08 -9.50
C ILE A 65 -0.98 -13.76 -9.14
N GLU A 66 -0.94 -15.03 -8.71
CA GLU A 66 -2.15 -15.79 -8.35
C GLU A 66 -2.76 -15.33 -7.01
N GLU A 67 -1.92 -14.90 -6.07
CA GLU A 67 -2.36 -14.44 -4.75
C GLU A 67 -2.72 -12.95 -4.73
N GLY A 68 -2.36 -12.21 -5.79
CA GLY A 68 -2.53 -10.76 -5.90
C GLY A 68 -1.35 -9.97 -5.34
N PHE A 69 -1.41 -8.65 -5.52
CA PHE A 69 -0.41 -7.70 -5.06
C PHE A 69 -0.60 -7.38 -3.57
N PRO A 70 0.37 -7.63 -2.69
CA PRO A 70 0.22 -7.36 -1.25
C PRO A 70 0.00 -5.87 -0.96
N LEU A 71 -1.04 -5.52 -0.20
CA LEU A 71 -1.34 -4.12 0.17
C LEU A 71 -0.14 -3.43 0.82
N SER A 72 0.63 -4.17 1.62
CA SER A 72 1.82 -3.67 2.32
C SER A 72 2.95 -3.21 1.39
N GLU A 73 2.99 -3.71 0.15
CA GLU A 73 4.02 -3.39 -0.84
C GLU A 73 3.62 -2.22 -1.74
N VAL A 74 2.32 -1.88 -1.80
CA VAL A 74 1.79 -0.83 -2.70
C VAL A 74 2.46 0.54 -2.49
N PRO A 75 2.69 1.02 -1.25
CA PRO A 75 3.38 2.30 -1.04
C PRO A 75 4.83 2.31 -1.56
N SER A 76 5.51 1.15 -1.56
CA SER A 76 6.88 1.03 -2.08
C SER A 76 6.89 0.98 -3.62
N LEU A 77 5.90 0.33 -4.23
CA LEU A 77 5.67 0.40 -5.69
C LEU A 77 5.37 1.84 -6.14
N ALA A 78 4.51 2.57 -5.42
CA ALA A 78 4.23 3.98 -5.72
C ALA A 78 5.50 4.84 -5.68
N ALA A 79 6.35 4.65 -4.66
CA ALA A 79 7.63 5.36 -4.57
C ALA A 79 8.59 5.02 -5.72
N GLU A 80 8.51 3.82 -6.32
CA GLU A 80 9.29 3.46 -7.51
C GLU A 80 8.81 4.22 -8.75
N ILE A 81 7.50 4.27 -8.97
CA ILE A 81 6.88 5.00 -10.08
C ILE A 81 7.13 6.51 -9.98
N GLU A 82 7.08 7.07 -8.77
CA GLU A 82 7.41 8.49 -8.58
C GLU A 82 8.88 8.78 -8.93
N ARG A 83 9.81 7.88 -8.57
CA ARG A 83 11.23 8.00 -8.91
C ARG A 83 11.52 7.90 -10.41
N SER A 84 10.67 7.20 -11.18
CA SER A 84 10.77 7.17 -12.65
C SER A 84 10.22 8.43 -13.32
N GLY A 85 9.63 9.36 -12.55
CA GLY A 85 9.01 10.57 -13.09
C GLY A 85 7.71 10.30 -13.85
N TYR A 86 7.00 9.21 -13.52
CA TYR A 86 5.71 8.82 -14.12
C TYR A 86 5.78 8.44 -15.61
N ASN A 87 6.98 8.34 -16.19
CA ASN A 87 7.17 7.99 -17.60
C ASN A 87 7.45 6.49 -17.74
N PHE A 88 6.40 5.67 -17.77
CA PHE A 88 6.51 4.22 -17.90
C PHE A 88 5.29 3.63 -18.60
N ASP A 89 5.46 2.68 -19.51
CA ASP A 89 4.33 1.86 -20.01
C ASP A 89 4.07 0.66 -19.10
N SER A 90 5.14 0.13 -18.51
CA SER A 90 5.10 -0.89 -17.46
C SER A 90 6.23 -0.69 -16.44
N VAL A 91 6.05 -1.23 -15.25
CA VAL A 91 7.01 -1.20 -14.14
C VAL A 91 7.21 -2.62 -13.63
N THR A 92 8.47 -3.05 -13.48
CA THR A 92 8.80 -4.33 -12.86
C THR A 92 9.12 -4.10 -11.38
N TYR A 93 8.37 -4.75 -10.50
CA TYR A 93 8.54 -4.67 -9.06
C TYR A 93 8.52 -6.07 -8.45
N LYS A 94 9.59 -6.44 -7.75
CA LYS A 94 9.74 -7.76 -7.09
C LYS A 94 9.33 -8.96 -7.97
N GLY A 95 9.71 -8.93 -9.25
CA GLY A 95 9.46 -10.03 -10.19
C GLY A 95 8.11 -9.98 -10.91
N VAL A 96 7.22 -9.04 -10.59
CA VAL A 96 5.97 -8.81 -11.33
C VAL A 96 6.08 -7.56 -12.19
N THR A 97 5.64 -7.65 -13.44
CA THR A 97 5.54 -6.51 -14.35
C THR A 97 4.09 -6.05 -14.42
N LEU A 98 3.86 -4.78 -14.12
CA LEU A 98 2.54 -4.14 -14.08
C LEU A 98 2.47 -3.01 -15.10
N ASP A 99 1.40 -2.94 -15.87
CA ASP A 99 1.13 -1.79 -16.73
C ASP A 99 0.52 -0.60 -15.96
N LYS A 100 0.32 0.53 -16.65
CA LYS A 100 -0.30 1.74 -16.06
C LYS A 100 -1.68 1.48 -15.47
N TRP A 101 -2.50 0.65 -16.11
CA TRP A 101 -3.90 0.43 -15.75
C TRP A 101 -4.02 -0.52 -14.56
N GLN A 102 -3.15 -1.52 -14.51
CA GLN A 102 -2.95 -2.34 -13.32
C GLN A 102 -2.50 -1.48 -12.13
N CYS A 103 -1.56 -0.55 -12.34
CA CYS A 103 -1.16 0.38 -11.28
C CYS A 103 -2.31 1.31 -10.86
N LEU A 104 -3.08 1.85 -11.80
CA LEU A 104 -4.25 2.69 -11.51
C LEU A 104 -5.27 1.94 -10.63
N TYR A 105 -5.55 0.68 -10.96
CA TYR A 105 -6.42 -0.19 -10.18
C TYR A 105 -5.87 -0.49 -8.79
N ILE A 106 -4.63 -0.98 -8.72
CA ILE A 106 -3.98 -1.36 -7.46
C ILE A 106 -3.91 -0.15 -6.52
N PHE A 107 -3.54 1.02 -7.03
CA PHE A 107 -3.37 2.21 -6.20
C PHE A 107 -4.69 2.76 -5.70
N SER A 108 -5.70 2.84 -6.56
CA SER A 108 -7.03 3.31 -6.17
C SER A 108 -7.67 2.37 -5.13
N ARG A 109 -7.57 1.05 -5.31
CA ARG A 109 -8.06 0.07 -4.32
C ARG A 109 -7.27 0.12 -3.02
N ALA A 110 -5.94 0.25 -3.09
CA ALA A 110 -5.08 0.33 -1.91
C ALA A 110 -5.40 1.54 -1.02
N ILE A 111 -5.64 2.71 -1.61
CA ILE A 111 -5.99 3.93 -0.87
C ILE A 111 -7.26 3.71 -0.03
N VAL A 112 -8.29 3.07 -0.60
CA VAL A 112 -9.54 2.77 0.10
C VAL A 112 -9.33 1.70 1.17
N MET A 113 -8.60 0.62 0.87
CA MET A 113 -8.27 -0.42 1.86
C MET A 113 -7.50 0.16 3.05
N ILE A 114 -6.50 1.01 2.80
CA ILE A 114 -5.72 1.70 3.85
C ILE A 114 -6.64 2.56 4.71
N HIS A 115 -7.52 3.36 4.09
CA HIS A 115 -8.48 4.20 4.82
C HIS A 115 -9.39 3.38 5.74
N ASN A 116 -9.85 2.23 5.28
CA ASN A 116 -10.72 1.32 6.03
C ASN A 116 -9.98 0.48 7.08
N GLY A 117 -8.64 0.57 7.16
CA GLY A 117 -7.82 -0.27 8.04
C GLY A 117 -7.79 -1.75 7.61
N GLU A 118 -8.04 -2.03 6.33
CA GLU A 118 -8.01 -3.36 5.76
C GLU A 118 -6.58 -3.86 5.53
N THR A 119 -6.43 -5.17 5.41
CA THR A 119 -5.17 -5.85 5.09
C THR A 119 -5.42 -6.93 4.05
N GLY A 120 -4.38 -7.39 3.36
CA GLY A 120 -4.47 -8.50 2.42
C GLY A 120 -3.88 -8.13 1.06
N ASN A 121 -4.30 -8.86 0.04
CA ASN A 121 -3.79 -8.70 -1.32
C ASN A 121 -4.86 -8.10 -2.23
N ILE A 122 -4.41 -7.33 -3.21
CA ILE A 122 -5.23 -6.74 -4.27
C ILE A 122 -5.07 -7.61 -5.51
N PRO A 123 -6.16 -8.11 -6.14
CA PRO A 123 -6.06 -8.92 -7.35
C PRO A 123 -5.28 -8.20 -8.46
N ILE A 124 -4.37 -8.91 -9.11
CA ILE A 124 -3.73 -8.44 -10.34
C ILE A 124 -4.62 -8.91 -11.50
N ARG A 125 -5.16 -7.97 -12.25
CA ARG A 125 -6.12 -8.23 -13.34
C ARG A 125 -5.68 -7.52 -14.61
N GLU A 126 -6.22 -7.93 -15.74
CA GLU A 126 -6.01 -7.25 -17.02
C GLU A 126 -7.07 -6.16 -17.23
N PHE A 127 -6.65 -5.01 -17.74
CA PHE A 127 -7.52 -3.89 -18.05
C PHE A 127 -7.24 -3.37 -19.44
N THR A 128 -8.27 -3.19 -20.25
CA THR A 128 -8.10 -2.47 -21.50
C THR A 128 -7.78 -0.99 -21.23
N PRO A 129 -6.97 -0.33 -22.06
CA PRO A 129 -6.77 1.12 -22.00
C PRO A 129 -8.09 1.90 -22.11
N PRO A 130 -8.14 3.17 -21.65
CA PRO A 130 -9.31 4.01 -21.83
C PRO A 130 -9.59 4.23 -23.32
N ASN A 131 -10.85 4.11 -23.73
CA ASN A 131 -11.25 4.20 -25.14
C ASN A 131 -11.16 5.64 -25.69
N ASN A 132 -11.50 6.63 -24.87
CA ASN A 132 -11.47 8.04 -25.23
C ASN A 132 -11.08 8.88 -24.01
N PRO A 133 -9.80 8.82 -23.59
CA PRO A 133 -9.36 9.50 -22.38
C PRO A 133 -9.47 11.02 -22.53
N TYR A 134 -9.93 11.69 -21.48
CA TYR A 134 -9.95 13.15 -21.41
C TYR A 134 -9.79 13.65 -19.97
N GLY A 135 -9.48 14.94 -19.84
CA GLY A 135 -9.32 15.62 -18.56
C GLY A 135 -8.27 16.72 -18.73
N TYR A 136 -8.59 17.91 -18.22
CA TYR A 136 -7.81 19.13 -18.52
C TYR A 136 -7.13 19.71 -17.28
N VAL A 137 -7.46 19.19 -16.10
CA VAL A 137 -6.90 19.67 -14.83
C VAL A 137 -5.56 18.98 -14.61
N GLU A 138 -4.49 19.77 -14.63
CA GLU A 138 -3.14 19.29 -14.36
C GLU A 138 -2.64 19.67 -12.97
N SER A 139 -3.31 20.61 -12.29
CA SER A 139 -3.00 20.96 -10.92
C SER A 139 -4.21 21.40 -10.12
N GLY A 140 -4.13 21.23 -8.81
CA GLY A 140 -5.18 21.59 -7.87
C GLY A 140 -4.89 21.08 -6.46
N MET A 141 -5.88 21.24 -5.59
CA MET A 141 -5.86 20.69 -4.23
C MET A 141 -7.06 19.77 -4.06
N LEU A 142 -6.84 18.57 -3.52
CA LEU A 142 -7.90 17.64 -3.13
C LEU A 142 -7.86 17.46 -1.62
N THR A 143 -9.04 17.46 -1.01
CA THR A 143 -9.25 16.99 0.35
C THR A 143 -9.21 15.46 0.40
N LYS A 144 -9.00 14.91 1.61
CA LYS A 144 -9.10 13.47 1.88
C LYS A 144 -10.40 12.85 1.39
N ALA A 145 -11.53 13.51 1.65
CA ALA A 145 -12.83 13.03 1.21
C ALA A 145 -12.92 12.93 -0.33
N GLU A 146 -12.42 13.92 -1.05
CA GLU A 146 -12.47 13.95 -2.53
C GLU A 146 -11.61 12.86 -3.15
N TYR A 147 -10.35 12.70 -2.74
CA TYR A 147 -9.51 11.67 -3.34
C TYR A 147 -9.95 10.25 -2.95
N LEU A 148 -10.57 10.06 -1.78
CA LEU A 148 -11.14 8.76 -1.39
C LEU A 148 -12.33 8.39 -2.27
N ASP A 149 -13.23 9.34 -2.51
CA ASP A 149 -14.35 9.16 -3.44
C ASP A 149 -13.87 8.86 -4.87
N MET A 150 -12.86 9.59 -5.36
CA MET A 150 -12.23 9.34 -6.65
C MET A 150 -11.64 7.93 -6.74
N ALA A 151 -10.85 7.52 -5.74
CA ALA A 151 -10.22 6.21 -5.69
C ALA A 151 -11.28 5.09 -5.68
N GLN A 152 -12.31 5.24 -4.83
CA GLN A 152 -13.43 4.32 -4.73
C GLN A 152 -14.18 4.14 -6.06
N ARG A 153 -14.49 5.23 -6.76
CA ARG A 153 -15.15 5.18 -8.08
C ARG A 153 -14.26 4.60 -9.16
N THR A 154 -12.96 4.88 -9.11
CA THR A 154 -11.98 4.37 -10.08
C THR A 154 -11.91 2.85 -10.03
N TYR A 155 -11.64 2.24 -8.87
CA TYR A 155 -11.49 0.79 -8.82
C TYR A 155 -12.84 0.08 -9.04
N ASN A 156 -13.96 0.66 -8.59
CA ASN A 156 -15.30 0.12 -8.86
C ASN A 156 -15.62 0.11 -10.37
N TRP A 157 -15.27 1.17 -11.11
CA TRP A 157 -15.41 1.18 -12.56
C TRP A 157 -14.63 0.04 -13.20
N MET A 158 -13.36 -0.10 -12.81
CA MET A 158 -12.47 -1.13 -13.35
C MET A 158 -12.93 -2.55 -12.95
N ASP A 159 -13.52 -2.75 -11.77
CA ASP A 159 -14.17 -4.01 -11.38
C ASP A 159 -15.36 -4.35 -12.29
N ASN A 160 -16.20 -3.36 -12.62
CA ASN A 160 -17.42 -3.60 -13.41
C ASN A 160 -17.18 -3.71 -14.92
N TYR A 161 -16.20 -2.98 -15.46
CA TYR A 161 -16.02 -2.84 -16.91
C TYR A 161 -14.73 -3.45 -17.44
N ALA A 162 -13.82 -3.94 -16.58
CA ALA A 162 -12.51 -4.47 -16.97
C ALA A 162 -11.71 -3.54 -17.91
N SER A 163 -11.89 -2.23 -17.71
CA SER A 163 -11.31 -1.16 -18.53
C SER A 163 -10.98 0.03 -17.64
N ALA A 164 -9.88 0.73 -17.93
CA ALA A 164 -9.58 1.99 -17.27
C ALA A 164 -10.67 3.04 -17.61
N PRO A 165 -11.09 3.88 -16.66
CA PRO A 165 -12.06 4.94 -16.93
C PRO A 165 -11.50 5.94 -17.94
N ASN A 166 -12.36 6.58 -18.74
CA ASN A 166 -11.93 7.64 -19.66
C ASN A 166 -11.52 8.93 -18.93
N PHE A 167 -12.04 9.14 -17.73
CA PHE A 167 -11.81 10.32 -16.89
C PHE A 167 -12.23 10.02 -15.45
N ILE A 168 -11.72 10.79 -14.51
CA ILE A 168 -12.11 10.72 -13.10
C ILE A 168 -12.57 12.11 -12.68
N GLY A 169 -13.87 12.28 -12.44
CA GLY A 169 -14.41 13.54 -11.94
C GLY A 169 -14.07 13.79 -10.47
N ILE A 170 -14.01 15.06 -10.08
CA ILE A 170 -13.95 15.50 -8.69
C ILE A 170 -15.37 15.89 -8.28
N THR A 171 -15.86 15.38 -7.14
CA THR A 171 -17.26 15.58 -6.68
C THR A 171 -17.46 16.97 -6.05
N THR A 172 -16.91 17.99 -6.70
CA THR A 172 -17.04 19.41 -6.38
C THR A 172 -17.59 20.14 -7.61
N PRO A 173 -18.76 20.80 -7.51
CA PRO A 173 -19.40 21.44 -8.65
C PRO A 173 -18.47 22.43 -9.38
N GLY A 174 -18.40 22.32 -10.71
CA GLY A 174 -17.62 23.22 -11.55
C GLY A 174 -16.13 22.88 -11.66
N VAL A 175 -15.65 21.83 -10.99
CA VAL A 175 -14.28 21.34 -11.16
C VAL A 175 -14.22 20.41 -12.38
N PRO A 176 -13.32 20.66 -13.36
CA PRO A 176 -13.22 19.79 -14.52
C PRO A 176 -12.66 18.41 -14.17
N ASP A 177 -12.94 17.43 -15.05
CA ASP A 177 -12.48 16.06 -14.87
C ASP A 177 -10.95 15.91 -15.01
N LEU A 178 -10.42 14.90 -14.33
CA LEU A 178 -9.03 14.47 -14.41
C LEU A 178 -8.86 13.38 -15.46
N SER A 179 -7.73 13.40 -16.17
CA SER A 179 -7.35 12.26 -17.01
C SER A 179 -6.97 11.05 -16.15
N PRO A 180 -7.04 9.83 -16.69
CA PRO A 180 -6.59 8.62 -15.99
C PRO A 180 -5.12 8.69 -15.54
N GLU A 181 -4.26 9.31 -16.34
CA GLU A 181 -2.85 9.52 -16.03
C GLU A 181 -2.67 10.52 -14.88
N THR A 182 -3.45 11.60 -14.85
CA THR A 182 -3.42 12.54 -13.71
C THR A 182 -3.93 11.86 -12.44
N ALA A 183 -4.98 11.04 -12.52
CA ALA A 183 -5.45 10.26 -11.38
C ALA A 183 -4.38 9.27 -10.87
N LEU A 184 -3.68 8.56 -11.78
CA LEU A 184 -2.56 7.70 -11.41
C LEU A 184 -1.45 8.48 -10.69
N ARG A 185 -1.09 9.68 -11.16
CA ARG A 185 -0.10 10.56 -10.50
C ARG A 185 -0.56 10.98 -9.10
N ILE A 186 -1.82 11.37 -8.95
CA ILE A 186 -2.42 11.74 -7.66
C ILE A 186 -2.33 10.57 -6.68
N TYR A 187 -2.79 9.38 -7.08
CA TYR A 187 -2.78 8.20 -6.23
C TYR A 187 -1.36 7.77 -5.85
N THR A 188 -0.41 7.89 -6.78
CA THR A 188 1.01 7.66 -6.51
C THR A 188 1.51 8.60 -5.41
N LYS A 189 1.25 9.91 -5.52
CA LYS A 189 1.65 10.91 -4.52
C LYS A 189 1.03 10.64 -3.14
N ILE A 190 -0.24 10.25 -3.09
CA ILE A 190 -0.93 9.87 -1.85
C ILE A 190 -0.23 8.67 -1.18
N LEU A 191 0.10 7.65 -1.97
CA LEU A 191 0.73 6.42 -1.48
C LEU A 191 2.20 6.63 -1.09
N THR A 192 2.96 7.49 -1.78
CA THR A 192 4.31 7.88 -1.31
C THR A 192 4.21 8.66 -0.01
N TYR A 193 3.26 9.59 0.13
CA TYR A 193 3.05 10.31 1.39
C TYR A 193 2.77 9.33 2.52
N TYR A 194 1.86 8.37 2.31
CA TYR A 194 1.60 7.30 3.27
C TYR A 194 2.84 6.45 3.58
N ASN A 195 3.67 6.12 2.59
CA ASN A 195 4.90 5.36 2.77
C ASN A 195 5.89 6.04 3.74
N THR A 196 5.91 7.37 3.75
CA THR A 196 6.84 8.16 4.57
C THR A 196 6.29 8.52 5.94
N THR A 197 4.97 8.70 6.06
CA THR A 197 4.32 9.21 7.28
C THR A 197 3.55 8.15 8.06
N GLY A 198 3.11 7.08 7.39
CA GLY A 198 2.16 6.11 7.95
C GLY A 198 0.70 6.60 7.97
N GLU A 199 0.41 7.77 7.41
CA GLU A 199 -0.93 8.37 7.40
C GLU A 199 -1.32 8.83 5.99
N LEU A 200 -2.60 8.71 5.65
CA LEU A 200 -3.12 9.31 4.40
C LEU A 200 -3.19 10.84 4.57
N PRO A 201 -2.78 11.64 3.57
CA PRO A 201 -2.72 13.10 3.70
C PRO A 201 -4.12 13.71 3.86
N GLU A 202 -4.29 14.70 4.73
CA GLU A 202 -5.58 15.44 4.85
C GLU A 202 -5.91 16.22 3.56
N THR A 203 -4.89 16.71 2.88
CA THR A 203 -4.98 17.37 1.58
C THR A 203 -3.78 17.01 0.72
N ILE A 204 -3.96 16.91 -0.60
CA ILE A 204 -2.86 16.72 -1.56
C ILE A 204 -2.91 17.80 -2.65
N ASN A 205 -1.77 18.42 -2.90
CA ASN A 205 -1.58 19.25 -4.09
C ASN A 205 -1.06 18.37 -5.21
N PHE A 206 -1.68 18.44 -6.38
CA PHE A 206 -1.29 17.64 -7.54
C PHE A 206 -0.78 18.51 -8.67
#